data_AF-A0A925AW20-F1
#
_entry.id   AF-A0A925AW20-F1
#
_cell.length_a   1.000
_cell.length_b   1.000
_cell.length_c   1.000
_cell.angle_alpha   90.00
_cell.angle_beta   90.00
_cell.angle_gamma   90.00
#
_symmetry.space_group_name_H-M   'P 1'
#
loop_
_entity.id
_entity.type
_entity.pdbx_description
1 polymer ?
#
loop_
_entity_poly.entity_id
_entity_poly.type
_entity_poly.pdbx_seq_one_letter_code
_entity_poly.pdbx_strand_id
1 'polypeptide(L)'
;MTSIPFVQSLRTTRDVLRVGDANGAALHIRVEVPERWDVVRIAASPDASVQSVKSAALEELVPGADEHAWVIKLRGFEVLSESRSLAEVGAVNGTIFLLTHRRRRAVK
;
A
#
# COMPACT_ATOMS: atom_id res chain seq x y z
N MET A 1 35.17 -2.16 -5.74
CA MET A 1 33.75 -1.88 -5.51
C MET A 1 32.95 -2.80 -6.41
N THR A 2 32.31 -3.82 -5.85
CA THR A 2 31.58 -4.83 -6.64
C THR A 2 30.23 -4.25 -7.05
N SER A 3 30.03 -4.02 -8.35
CA SER A 3 28.79 -3.50 -8.91
C SER A 3 27.66 -4.52 -8.73
N ILE A 4 26.55 -4.09 -8.13
CA ILE A 4 25.39 -4.94 -7.91
C ILE A 4 24.70 -5.16 -9.27
N PRO A 5 24.36 -6.40 -9.65
CA PRO A 5 23.63 -6.67 -10.90
C PRO A 5 22.31 -5.86 -10.95
N PHE A 6 21.99 -5.25 -12.09
CA PHE A 6 20.76 -4.48 -12.31
C PHE A 6 19.48 -5.24 -11.90
N VAL A 7 19.44 -6.56 -12.09
CA VAL A 7 18.27 -7.38 -11.68
C VAL A 7 18.10 -7.39 -10.16
N GLN A 8 19.20 -7.28 -9.40
CA GLN A 8 19.18 -7.19 -7.94
C GLN A 8 18.86 -5.78 -7.42
N SER A 9 18.79 -4.77 -8.29
CA SER A 9 18.26 -3.44 -7.95
C SER A 9 16.75 -3.31 -8.22
N LEU A 10 16.06 -4.37 -8.67
CA LEU A 10 14.62 -4.36 -8.92
C LEU A 10 13.77 -4.35 -7.63
N ARG A 11 13.54 -3.14 -7.11
CA ARG A 11 12.30 -2.43 -6.68
C ARG A 11 11.20 -3.05 -5.82
N THR A 12 11.28 -4.29 -5.33
CA THR A 12 10.50 -4.63 -4.13
C THR A 12 11.34 -4.25 -2.92
N THR A 13 10.88 -3.30 -2.10
CA THR A 13 11.48 -3.06 -0.78
C THR A 13 11.57 -4.41 -0.07
N ARG A 14 12.79 -4.78 0.36
CA ARG A 14 13.03 -6.11 0.96
C ARG A 14 12.31 -6.25 2.29
N ASP A 15 12.10 -5.14 2.99
CA ASP A 15 11.44 -5.12 4.29
C ASP A 15 9.93 -5.21 4.19
N VAL A 16 9.36 -5.87 5.21
CA VAL A 16 7.91 -6.00 5.38
C VAL A 16 7.47 -4.97 6.40
N LEU A 17 6.67 -4.00 5.97
CA LEU A 17 6.07 -3.05 6.89
C LEU A 17 5.05 -3.77 7.79
N ARG A 18 5.05 -3.45 9.08
CA ARG A 18 4.05 -3.95 10.03
C ARG A 18 3.04 -2.85 10.33
N VAL A 19 1.76 -3.17 10.24
CA VAL A 19 0.67 -2.21 10.48
C VAL A 19 -0.34 -2.80 11.46
N GLY A 20 -0.52 -2.11 12.58
CA GLY A 20 -1.37 -2.55 13.69
C GLY A 20 -0.76 -3.67 14.54
N ASP A 21 -1.41 -3.95 15.68
CA ASP A 21 -1.01 -5.02 16.60
C ASP A 21 -1.48 -6.38 16.08
N ALA A 22 -0.67 -6.99 15.22
CA ALA A 22 -0.89 -8.36 14.76
C ALA A 22 -0.49 -9.34 15.87
N ASN A 23 -1.34 -9.53 16.88
CA ASN A 23 -1.17 -10.48 17.99
C ASN A 23 -1.33 -11.95 17.53
N GLY A 24 -0.67 -12.32 16.43
CA GLY A 24 -0.57 -13.70 15.91
C GLY A 24 -1.20 -13.92 14.54
N ALA A 25 -2.20 -13.14 14.13
CA ALA A 25 -2.81 -13.22 12.81
C ALA A 25 -2.48 -11.96 12.00
N ALA A 26 -1.53 -12.06 11.07
CA ALA A 26 -1.23 -10.99 10.13
C ALA A 26 -1.75 -11.37 8.73
N LEU A 27 -2.41 -10.44 8.06
CA LEU A 27 -2.64 -10.49 6.63
C LEU A 27 -1.36 -10.03 5.91
N HIS A 28 -0.85 -10.88 5.02
CA HIS A 28 0.24 -10.54 4.12
C HIS A 28 -0.34 -9.96 2.83
N ILE A 29 -0.28 -8.64 2.70
CA ILE A 29 -0.81 -7.89 1.56
C ILE A 29 0.32 -7.13 0.84
N ARG A 30 0.00 -6.61 -0.35
CA ARG A 30 0.88 -5.71 -1.10
C ARG A 30 0.16 -4.40 -1.38
N VAL A 31 0.92 -3.30 -1.37
CA VAL A 31 0.48 -2.03 -1.91
C VAL A 31 1.40 -1.67 -3.07
N GLU A 32 0.79 -1.44 -4.22
CA GLU A 32 1.48 -1.13 -5.48
C GLU A 32 1.17 0.31 -5.91
N VAL A 33 2.19 1.03 -6.40
CA VAL A 33 2.08 2.37 -6.99
C VAL A 33 2.37 2.28 -8.48
N PRO A 34 1.34 2.13 -9.35
CA PRO A 34 1.53 1.91 -10.78
C PRO A 34 2.30 3.02 -11.48
N GLU A 35 2.16 4.26 -11.03
CA GLU A 35 2.83 5.44 -11.59
C GLU A 35 4.36 5.36 -11.46
N ARG A 36 4.85 4.60 -10.47
CA ARG A 36 6.28 4.43 -10.18
C ARG A 36 6.79 3.02 -10.45
N TRP A 37 5.87 2.07 -10.67
CA TRP A 37 6.15 0.64 -10.70
C TRP A 37 6.82 0.14 -9.41
N ASP A 38 6.44 0.72 -8.28
CA ASP A 38 6.98 0.39 -6.96
C ASP A 38 5.96 -0.42 -6.15
N VAL A 39 6.45 -1.27 -5.24
CA VAL A 39 5.62 -2.14 -4.40
C VAL A 39 6.22 -2.30 -3.00
N VAL A 40 5.34 -2.28 -1.99
CA VAL A 40 5.69 -2.61 -0.61
C VAL A 40 4.90 -3.82 -0.11
N ARG A 41 5.55 -4.68 0.67
CA ARG A 41 4.93 -5.82 1.35
C ARG A 41 4.52 -5.39 2.75
N ILE A 42 3.32 -5.75 3.15
CA ILE A 42 2.78 -5.36 4.46
C ILE A 42 2.26 -6.61 5.19
N ALA A 43 2.69 -6.77 6.43
CA ALA A 43 2.08 -7.67 7.40
C ALA A 43 1.18 -6.84 8.31
N ALA A 44 -0.12 -6.86 8.06
CA ALA A 44 -1.08 -6.03 8.78
C ALA A 44 -2.02 -6.87 9.64
N SER A 45 -2.43 -6.37 10.81
CA SER A 45 -3.56 -6.96 11.54
C SER A 45 -4.83 -6.91 10.68
N PRO A 46 -5.68 -7.95 10.65
CA PRO A 46 -6.99 -7.90 10.00
C PRO A 46 -7.86 -6.72 10.45
N ASP A 47 -7.66 -6.26 11.69
CA ASP A 47 -8.38 -5.15 12.32
C ASP A 47 -7.74 -3.78 12.01
N ALA A 48 -6.55 -3.76 11.39
CA ALA A 48 -5.93 -2.52 10.95
C ALA A 48 -6.82 -1.82 9.92
N SER A 49 -6.91 -0.50 10.01
CA SER A 49 -7.69 0.29 9.05
C SER A 49 -6.99 0.38 7.70
N VAL A 50 -7.77 0.49 6.63
CA VAL A 50 -7.24 0.75 5.29
C VAL A 50 -6.42 2.04 5.25
N GLN A 51 -6.83 3.07 6.01
CA GLN A 51 -6.09 4.31 6.17
C GLN A 51 -4.68 4.06 6.73
N SER A 52 -4.55 3.29 7.81
CA SER A 52 -3.23 3.01 8.40
C SER A 52 -2.27 2.31 7.42
N VAL A 53 -2.81 1.42 6.57
CA VAL A 53 -2.07 0.77 5.49
C VAL A 53 -1.66 1.77 4.41
N LYS A 54 -2.58 2.66 4.01
CA LYS A 54 -2.32 3.70 3.01
C LYS A 54 -1.23 4.66 3.47
N SER A 55 -1.32 5.18 4.70
CA SER A 55 -0.33 6.12 5.23
C SER A 55 1.05 5.46 5.34
N ALA A 56 1.13 4.22 5.85
CA ALA A 56 2.38 3.47 5.93
C ALA A 56 3.00 3.20 4.54
N ALA A 57 2.19 2.85 3.56
CA ALA A 57 2.66 2.62 2.19
C ALA A 57 3.10 3.92 1.50
N LEU A 58 2.40 5.03 1.74
CA LEU A 58 2.79 6.35 1.21
C LEU A 58 4.13 6.81 1.77
N GLU A 59 4.34 6.68 3.09
CA GLU A 59 5.60 7.08 3.72
C GLU A 59 6.80 6.32 3.14
N GLU A 60 6.63 5.03 2.85
CA GLU A 60 7.70 4.20 2.26
C GLU A 60 7.89 4.44 0.75
N LEU A 61 6.79 4.46 -0.02
CA LEU A 61 6.87 4.47 -1.49
C LEU A 61 6.90 5.88 -2.09
N VAL A 62 6.34 6.88 -1.40
CA VAL A 62 6.27 8.27 -1.84
C VAL A 62 6.48 9.23 -0.64
N PRO A 63 7.68 9.23 -0.03
CA PRO A 63 7.94 10.06 1.16
C PRO A 63 7.59 11.54 0.92
N GLY A 64 6.88 12.15 1.88
CA GLY A 64 6.46 13.56 1.80
C GLY A 64 5.26 13.85 0.90
N ALA A 65 4.55 12.83 0.40
CA ALA A 65 3.32 13.02 -0.36
C ALA A 65 2.16 13.54 0.51
N ASP A 66 1.32 14.41 -0.06
CA ASP A 66 0.01 14.74 0.51
C ASP A 66 -0.93 13.54 0.37
N GLU A 67 -1.26 12.89 1.49
CA GLU A 67 -2.12 11.70 1.53
C GLU A 67 -3.50 11.92 0.88
N HIS A 68 -4.03 13.14 0.90
CA HIS A 68 -5.33 13.46 0.29
C HIS A 68 -5.29 13.49 -1.25
N ALA A 69 -4.11 13.68 -1.84
CA ALA A 69 -3.88 13.61 -3.27
C ALA A 69 -3.81 12.17 -3.80
N TRP A 70 -3.90 11.17 -2.91
CA TRP A 70 -3.82 9.76 -3.23
C TRP A 70 -5.07 9.02 -2.79
N VAL A 71 -5.44 8.00 -3.57
CA VAL A 71 -6.52 7.07 -3.25
C VAL A 71 -5.97 5.66 -3.25
N ILE A 72 -6.48 4.85 -2.34
CA ILE A 72 -6.21 3.42 -2.29
C ILE A 72 -7.39 2.66 -2.88
N LYS A 73 -7.10 1.69 -3.74
CA LYS A 73 -8.09 0.90 -4.45
C LYS A 73 -7.95 -0.57 -4.12
N LEU A 74 -9.08 -1.25 -4.05
CA LEU A 74 -9.18 -2.70 -3.95
C LEU A 74 -10.00 -3.21 -5.12
N ARG A 75 -9.47 -4.18 -5.88
CA ARG A 75 -10.14 -4.79 -7.03
C ARG A 75 -10.65 -3.77 -8.07
N GLY A 76 -9.89 -2.69 -8.27
CA GLY A 76 -10.19 -1.64 -9.25
C GLY A 76 -11.07 -0.49 -8.73
N PHE A 77 -11.66 -0.61 -7.53
CA PHE A 77 -12.53 0.40 -6.94
C PHE A 77 -11.84 1.16 -5.82
N GLU A 78 -12.09 2.47 -5.71
CA GLU A 78 -11.62 3.29 -4.59
C GLU A 78 -12.28 2.83 -3.28
N VAL A 79 -11.47 2.68 -2.24
CA VAL A 79 -11.97 2.42 -0.89
C VAL A 79 -12.40 3.75 -0.27
N LEU A 80 -13.70 4.03 -0.31
CA LEU A 80 -14.24 5.33 0.13
C LEU A 80 -14.19 5.51 1.67
N SER A 81 -14.38 4.43 2.41
CA SER A 81 -14.35 4.44 3.88
C SER A 81 -13.04 3.82 4.36
N GLU A 82 -11.97 4.62 4.33
CA GLU A 82 -10.61 4.17 4.72
C GLU A 82 -10.51 3.83 6.22
N SER A 83 -11.46 4.24 7.05
CA SER A 83 -11.54 3.90 8.48
C SER A 83 -11.92 2.44 8.74
N ARG A 84 -12.48 1.73 7.75
CA ARG A 84 -12.87 0.32 7.89
C ARG A 84 -11.65 -0.58 7.96
N SER A 85 -11.79 -1.71 8.64
CA SER A 85 -10.72 -2.70 8.76
C SER A 85 -10.42 -3.41 7.44
N LEU A 86 -9.22 -3.97 7.32
CA LEU A 86 -8.83 -4.79 6.18
C LEU A 86 -9.77 -5.98 5.96
N ALA A 87 -10.15 -6.66 7.05
CA ALA A 87 -11.10 -7.78 6.97
C ALA A 87 -12.47 -7.32 6.44
N GLU A 88 -12.97 -6.18 6.90
CA GLU A 88 -14.26 -5.63 6.51
C GLU A 88 -14.36 -5.23 5.04
N VAL A 89 -13.25 -4.76 4.45
CA VAL A 89 -13.18 -4.45 3.02
C VAL A 89 -12.92 -5.69 2.16
N GLY A 90 -12.77 -6.88 2.78
CA GLY A 90 -12.58 -8.15 2.11
C GLY A 90 -11.15 -8.42 1.69
N ALA A 91 -10.17 -7.81 2.37
CA ALA A 91 -8.76 -8.15 2.18
C ALA A 91 -8.43 -9.50 2.82
N VAL A 92 -7.67 -10.29 2.09
CA VAL A 92 -7.15 -11.61 2.47
C VAL A 92 -5.66 -11.69 2.17
N ASN A 93 -4.98 -12.76 2.60
CA ASN A 93 -3.59 -13.02 2.21
C ASN A 93 -3.42 -12.97 0.68
N GLY A 94 -2.38 -12.28 0.22
CA GLY A 94 -2.10 -12.07 -1.19
C GLY A 94 -2.87 -10.91 -1.83
N THR A 95 -3.74 -10.22 -1.08
CA THR A 95 -4.46 -9.04 -1.59
C THR A 95 -3.48 -7.97 -2.05
N ILE A 96 -3.80 -7.35 -3.18
CA ILE A 96 -3.09 -6.22 -3.74
C ILE A 96 -4.00 -5.00 -3.66
N PHE A 97 -3.52 -3.97 -2.97
CA PHE A 97 -4.08 -2.64 -3.05
C PHE A 97 -3.31 -1.81 -4.06
N LEU A 98 -4.02 -0.97 -4.81
CA LEU A 98 -3.42 -0.02 -5.74
C LEU A 98 -3.49 1.37 -5.12
N LEU A 99 -2.34 2.00 -4.95
CA LEU A 99 -2.20 3.37 -4.48
C LEU A 99 -1.90 4.25 -5.71
N THR A 100 -2.79 5.18 -6.00
CA THR A 100 -2.74 5.99 -7.23
C THR A 100 -3.20 7.41 -6.94
N HIS A 101 -2.84 8.36 -7.78
CA HIS A 101 -3.32 9.73 -7.64
C HIS A 101 -4.85 9.78 -7.66
N ARG A 102 -5.41 10.58 -6.75
CA ARG A 102 -6.81 10.98 -6.83
C ARG A 102 -6.97 11.78 -8.12
N ARG A 103 -7.63 11.20 -9.12
CA ARG A 103 -7.81 11.85 -10.43
C ARG A 103 -8.39 13.25 -10.21
N ARG A 104 -7.69 14.27 -10.70
CA ARG A 104 -8.20 15.65 -10.69
C ARG A 104 -9.35 15.77 -11.70
N ARG A 105 -10.36 16.56 -11.31
CA ARG A 105 -11.42 17.04 -12.20
C ARG A 105 -10.83 17.72 -13.43
N ALA A 106 -11.58 17.70 -14.54
CA ALA A 106 -11.22 18.40 -15.76
C ALA A 106 -10.67 19.80 -15.45
N VAL A 107 -9.46 20.07 -15.93
CA VAL A 107 -8.91 21.42 -15.99
C VAL A 107 -9.77 22.20 -16.99
N LYS A 108 -10.26 23.36 -16.56
CA LYS A 108 -11.05 24.28 -17.38
C LYS A 108 -10.16 24.96 -18.42
#